data_AF-A0A1I5XAZ1-F1
#
_entry.id   AF-A0A1I5XAZ1-F1
#
_cell.length_a   1.000
_cell.length_b   1.000
_cell.length_c   1.000
_cell.angle_alpha   90.00
_cell.angle_beta   90.00
_cell.angle_gamma   90.00
#
_symmetry.space_group_name_H-M   'P 1'
#
loop_
_entity.id
_entity.type
_entity.pdbx_description
1 polymer ?
#
loop_
_entity_poly.entity_id
_entity_poly.type
_entity_poly.pdbx_seq_one_letter_code
_entity_poly.pdbx_strand_id
1 'polypeptide(L)'
;MTTNPHLLINRWTAVDTTHSPIGTTFTDVFRPTGLTMQTLRQDRIRDEAFEVDDPLHLMRLFGISSQSAMRYITAAHPERTAKLPR
;
A
#
# COMPACT_ATOMS: atom_id res chain seq x y z
N MET A 1 4.33 4.72 27.20
CA MET A 1 4.51 6.17 26.98
C MET A 1 5.82 6.61 27.60
N THR A 2 6.82 7.00 26.79
CA THR A 2 7.86 7.95 27.22
C THR A 2 8.06 8.95 26.09
N THR A 3 7.72 10.20 26.38
CA THR A 3 7.94 11.40 25.58
C THR A 3 9.43 11.71 25.50
N ASN A 4 10.09 11.44 24.36
CA ASN A 4 11.50 11.83 24.19
C ASN A 4 11.70 12.67 22.91
N PRO A 5 11.93 13.99 23.02
CA PRO A 5 12.00 14.93 21.90
C PRO A 5 13.34 14.91 21.12
N HIS A 6 14.26 14.00 21.43
CA HIS A 6 15.51 13.79 20.68
C HIS A 6 15.64 12.35 20.15
N LEU A 7 14.52 11.66 19.91
CA LEU A 7 14.54 10.31 19.36
C LEU A 7 15.05 10.33 17.90
N LEU A 8 16.36 10.13 17.73
CA LEU A 8 16.98 9.92 16.44
C LEU A 8 16.78 8.45 16.03
N ILE A 9 15.69 8.19 15.31
CA ILE A 9 15.44 6.88 14.70
C ILE A 9 16.45 6.70 13.57
N ASN A 10 17.43 5.81 13.76
CA ASN A 10 18.31 5.39 12.67
C ASN A 10 17.63 4.27 11.86
N ARG A 11 18.09 4.04 10.63
CA ARG A 11 17.48 3.13 9.64
C ARG A 11 17.42 1.65 10.07
N TRP A 12 17.94 1.29 11.23
CA TRP A 12 18.05 -0.08 11.73
C TRP A 12 17.14 -0.37 12.95
N THR A 13 16.65 0.65 13.64
CA THR A 13 15.99 0.49 14.96
C THR A 13 14.46 0.45 14.94
N ALA A 14 13.83 0.18 13.79
CA ALA A 14 12.43 -0.27 13.74
C ALA A 14 12.33 -1.74 13.29
N VAL A 15 13.39 -2.53 13.48
CA VAL A 15 13.28 -3.99 13.42
C VAL A 15 12.90 -4.43 14.83
N ASP A 16 11.60 -4.69 14.98
CA ASP A 16 11.07 -5.49 16.07
C ASP A 16 11.95 -6.74 16.27
N THR A 17 12.63 -6.85 17.41
CA THR A 17 13.51 -7.98 17.73
C THR A 17 12.74 -9.25 18.13
N THR A 18 11.41 -9.20 18.23
CA THR A 18 10.58 -10.37 18.52
C THR A 18 10.09 -11.08 17.27
N HIS A 19 10.16 -10.42 16.11
CA HIS A 19 9.81 -10.99 14.83
C HIS A 19 11.03 -10.99 13.90
N SER A 20 11.19 -12.07 13.14
CA SER A 20 12.27 -12.23 12.16
C SER A 20 12.42 -10.96 11.31
N PRO A 21 13.64 -10.50 10.98
CA PRO A 21 13.85 -9.36 10.08
C PRO A 21 12.94 -9.49 8.88
N ILE A 22 12.26 -8.42 8.45
CA ILE A 22 11.39 -8.43 7.27
C ILE A 22 12.28 -8.62 6.03
N GLY A 23 12.65 -9.87 5.78
CA GLY A 23 13.58 -10.33 4.79
C GLY A 23 13.45 -11.83 4.76
N THR A 24 12.85 -12.33 3.68
CA THR A 24 12.51 -13.74 3.36
C THR A 24 11.38 -14.41 4.15
N THR A 25 11.15 -14.13 5.43
CA THR A 25 10.12 -14.87 6.20
C THR A 25 8.69 -14.61 5.69
N PHE A 26 8.41 -13.39 5.22
CA PHE A 26 7.07 -13.00 4.79
C PHE A 26 6.66 -13.67 3.46
N THR A 27 7.63 -13.99 2.58
CA THR A 27 7.34 -14.73 1.34
C THR A 27 6.96 -16.18 1.59
N ASP A 28 7.51 -16.81 2.63
CA ASP A 28 7.22 -18.20 2.97
C ASP A 28 5.79 -18.41 3.46
N VAL A 29 5.19 -17.37 4.06
CA VAL A 29 3.78 -17.37 4.48
C VAL A 29 2.83 -17.47 3.27
N PHE A 30 3.18 -16.87 2.13
CA PHE A 30 2.32 -16.87 0.93
C PHE A 30 2.61 -17.99 -0.06
N ARG A 31 3.76 -18.68 0.06
CA ARG A 31 4.09 -19.88 -0.73
C ARG A 31 2.94 -20.90 -0.83
N PRO A 32 2.25 -21.29 0.26
CA PRO A 32 1.16 -22.26 0.16
C PRO A 32 -0.08 -21.74 -0.57
N THR A 33 -0.29 -20.42 -0.61
CA THR A 33 -1.44 -19.79 -1.29
C THR A 33 -1.21 -19.53 -2.78
N GLY A 34 0.04 -19.66 -3.27
CA GLY A 34 0.41 -19.29 -4.63
C GLY A 34 0.33 -17.79 -4.93
N LEU A 35 0.00 -16.97 -3.93
CA LEU A 35 -0.11 -15.52 -4.06
C LEU A 35 1.26 -14.87 -3.89
N THR A 36 1.52 -13.84 -4.69
CA THR A 36 2.72 -13.01 -4.52
C THR A 36 2.41 -11.80 -3.68
N MET A 37 3.43 -11.29 -2.98
CA MET A 37 3.34 -10.01 -2.26
C MET A 37 2.89 -8.86 -3.16
N GLN A 38 3.29 -8.90 -4.43
CA GLN A 38 2.87 -7.91 -5.42
C GLN A 38 1.37 -8.01 -5.70
N THR A 39 0.83 -9.22 -5.84
CA THR A 39 -0.60 -9.46 -6.05
C THR A 39 -1.42 -8.93 -4.87
N LEU A 40 -1.03 -9.25 -3.63
CA LEU A 40 -1.73 -8.75 -2.43
C LEU A 40 -1.65 -7.23 -2.30
N ARG A 41 -0.50 -6.65 -2.65
CA ARG A 41 -0.35 -5.20 -2.69
C ARG A 41 -1.28 -4.58 -3.73
N GLN A 42 -1.39 -5.15 -4.93
CA GLN A 42 -2.30 -4.66 -5.96
C GLN A 42 -3.76 -4.78 -5.54
N ASP A 43 -4.11 -5.89 -4.88
CA ASP A 43 -5.46 -6.12 -4.35
C ASP A 43 -5.82 -5.09 -3.29
N ARG A 44 -4.92 -4.84 -2.33
CA ARG A 44 -5.12 -3.81 -1.30
C ARG A 44 -5.23 -2.39 -1.87
N ILE A 45 -4.44 -2.05 -2.90
CA ILE A 45 -4.54 -0.74 -3.58
C ILE A 45 -5.91 -0.61 -4.26
N ARG A 46 -6.38 -1.69 -4.89
CA ARG A 46 -7.69 -1.71 -5.56
C ARG A 46 -8.82 -1.55 -4.55
N ASP A 47 -8.80 -2.33 -3.47
CA ASP A 47 -9.76 -2.27 -2.36
C ASP A 47 -9.84 -0.85 -1.78
N GLU A 48 -8.70 -0.24 -1.47
CA GLU A 48 -8.67 1.15 -0.99
C GLU A 48 -9.19 2.15 -2.03
N ALA A 49 -8.97 1.91 -3.33
CA ALA A 49 -9.51 2.77 -4.39
C ALA A 49 -11.05 2.68 -4.50
N PHE A 50 -11.66 1.54 -4.13
CA PHE A 50 -13.11 1.42 -4.03
C PHE A 50 -13.67 2.19 -2.84
N GLU A 51 -12.98 2.15 -1.70
CA GLU A 51 -13.38 2.87 -0.49
C GLU A 51 -13.11 4.38 -0.59
N VAL A 52 -12.02 4.78 -1.26
CA VAL A 52 -11.54 6.17 -1.33
C VAL A 52 -11.30 6.60 -2.77
N ASP A 53 -12.16 7.50 -3.28
CA ASP A 53 -12.10 8.08 -4.63
C ASP A 53 -11.10 9.26 -4.74
N ASP A 54 -10.01 9.25 -3.93
CA ASP A 54 -8.99 10.31 -3.91
C ASP A 54 -7.61 9.77 -4.38
N PRO A 55 -7.11 10.19 -5.56
CA PRO A 55 -5.81 9.77 -6.07
C PRO A 55 -4.65 10.18 -5.16
N LEU A 56 -4.77 11.32 -4.48
CA LEU A 56 -3.73 11.83 -3.59
C LEU A 56 -3.59 10.95 -2.34
N HIS A 57 -4.70 10.39 -1.86
CA HIS A 57 -4.70 9.40 -0.77
C HIS A 57 -3.93 8.15 -1.16
N LEU A 58 -4.22 7.56 -2.33
CA LEU A 58 -3.51 6.37 -2.82
C LEU A 58 -2.00 6.62 -3.02
N MET A 59 -1.65 7.81 -3.54
CA MET A 59 -0.24 8.20 -3.70
C MET A 59 0.47 8.28 -2.35
N ARG A 60 -0.17 8.86 -1.33
CA ARG A 60 0.43 8.99 0.01
C ARG A 60 0.50 7.67 0.76
N LEU A 61 -0.56 6.86 0.67
CA LEU A 61 -0.66 5.60 1.40
C LEU A 61 0.23 4.51 0.80
N PHE A 62 0.27 4.43 -0.53
CA PHE A 62 1.00 3.36 -1.22
C PHE A 62 2.30 3.83 -1.89
N GLY A 63 2.56 5.13 -2.01
CA GLY A 63 3.79 5.62 -2.67
C GLY A 63 3.79 5.33 -4.18
N ILE A 64 2.63 5.31 -4.81
CA ILE A 64 2.48 5.09 -6.26
C ILE A 64 2.47 6.41 -7.03
N SER A 65 2.75 6.37 -8.33
CA SER A 65 2.69 7.56 -9.19
C SER A 65 1.27 8.06 -9.37
N SER A 66 1.10 9.33 -9.74
CA SER A 66 -0.19 9.92 -10.06
C SER A 66 -0.91 9.16 -11.18
N GLN A 67 -0.18 8.74 -12.22
CA GLN A 67 -0.74 7.94 -13.31
C GLN A 67 -1.27 6.59 -12.81
N SER A 68 -0.54 5.91 -11.92
CA SER A 68 -1.00 4.65 -11.33
C SER A 68 -2.22 4.85 -10.44
N ALA A 69 -2.22 5.87 -9.58
CA ALA A 69 -3.36 6.19 -8.71
C ALA A 69 -4.63 6.47 -9.51
N MET A 70 -4.53 7.30 -10.56
CA MET A 70 -5.66 7.56 -11.46
C MET A 70 -6.18 6.29 -12.11
N ARG A 71 -5.30 5.39 -12.59
CA ARG A 71 -5.73 4.11 -13.20
C ARG A 71 -6.52 3.26 -12.21
N TYR A 72 -6.06 3.14 -10.97
CA TYR A 72 -6.78 2.38 -9.94
C TYR A 72 -8.16 2.97 -9.65
N ILE A 73 -8.26 4.29 -9.54
CA ILE A 73 -9.53 4.98 -9.31
C ILE A 73 -10.49 4.83 -10.50
N THR A 74 -10.00 5.00 -11.72
CA THR A 74 -10.82 4.77 -12.93
C THR A 74 -11.33 3.33 -13.03
N ALA A 75 -10.54 2.36 -12.57
CA ALA A 75 -10.91 0.95 -12.57
C ALA A 75 -11.85 0.58 -11.41
N ALA A 76 -11.79 1.30 -10.29
CA ALA A 76 -12.68 1.15 -9.15
C ALA A 76 -14.05 1.80 -9.40
N HIS A 77 -14.09 2.94 -10.10
CA HIS A 77 -15.32 3.71 -10.35
C HIS A 77 -15.58 3.94 -11.86
N PRO A 78 -15.86 2.88 -12.64
CA PRO A 78 -16.10 2.99 -14.08
C PRO A 78 -17.35 3.81 -14.44
N GLU A 79 -18.37 3.79 -13.59
CA GLU A 79 -19.64 4.52 -13.78
C GLU A 79 -19.52 6.05 -13.62
N ARG A 80 -18.48 6.53 -12.95
CA ARG A 80 -18.20 7.97 -12.76
C ARG A 80 -17.25 8.51 -13.83
N THR A 81 -16.30 7.70 -14.30
CA THR A 81 -15.41 8.07 -15.41
C THR A 81 -16.09 8.09 -16.77
N ALA A 82 -17.16 7.31 -16.97
CA ALA A 82 -17.99 7.39 -18.17
C ALA A 82 -18.77 8.72 -18.31
N LYS A 83 -18.89 9.51 -17.22
CA LYS A 83 -19.61 10.78 -17.19
C LYS A 83 -18.74 12.01 -17.43
N LEU A 84 -17.42 11.86 -17.64
CA LEU A 84 -16.59 12.99 -18.05
C LEU A 84 -16.77 13.19 -19.56
N PRO A 85 -17.42 14.27 -20.04
CA PRO A 85 -17.47 14.55 -21.46
C PRO A 85 -16.05 14.81 -21.95
N ARG A 86 -15.69 14.19 -23.08
CA ARG A 86 -14.43 14.40 -23.79
C ARG A 86 -14.32 15.83 -24.31
#